data_AF-A0A9W4N802-F1
#
_entry.id   AF-A0A9W4N802-F1
#
_cell.length_a   1.000
_cell.length_b   1.000
_cell.length_c   1.000
_cell.angle_alpha   90.00
_cell.angle_beta   90.00
_cell.angle_gamma   90.00
#
_symmetry.space_group_name_H-M   'P 1'
#
loop_
_entity.id
_entity.type
_entity.pdbx_description
1 polymer ?
#
loop_
_entity_poly.entity_id
_entity_poly.type
_entity_poly.pdbx_seq_one_letter_code
_entity_poly.pdbx_strand_id
1 'polypeptide(L)'
;MVCSCAMVGFLQKRTKQGWRSLTLRQSMTLADKGWTDPVTITKLVSGGWKRYGSVFLIFALILNLIGASISPLQGIFITNKSVKVPNGMSSMDLVDIWKWVAYSAEKRGVDVFRSTTQLRSRLMSTGTSDPQFRLWTRDAGCNNSSNGNDKACAKYGQSTFASMYNTTESFWAQPPVGFQTGLWKQVAPRINFTTLHEKISPQDFPTDCQNKPDALYMHYANMTEIGGYLVDICMPGNQTKSPWKATRQRQDFVEELYIKATLDWDFEPIDKQSPPPWTPGNYSFKITLNTTAGYFELPNYHNNQRPGPLLDDPGKYLEKGCGAQCEYQTLESLDFDRKRSLEETSSKETEKAVGDIVDKLSNLVSKGPLLSITLALFTQGSYLDIRHTVPGAYQSWARDEVGWGCVDIPPLIKLLHGEGDETISGDLDPCVSGFLTRSMEAVKTVMSYIYLFTGEGRHLGAAAGTSPSAKRIQDAFNAAAFIATDLWIQEAITGWLGPTEGTLNWDLGVDQQVPDISNAGMILISTLLGVYLFCILGLSLYVAWTPRWTNQLDSFAMMRIGSAAPGRFPLRLAHNPDEVRDLDELPGWIGGTAEVERHNTGHVYNLGLGGEESLKMKRRYHCYVEQQHSDH
;
A
#
# COMPACT_ATOMS: atom_id res chain seq x y z
N MET A 1 -39.32 38.89 -13.08
CA MET A 1 -40.74 38.82 -13.52
C MET A 1 -41.70 38.58 -12.36
N VAL A 2 -41.46 37.60 -11.48
CA VAL A 2 -42.36 37.33 -10.34
C VAL A 2 -42.47 38.52 -9.38
N CYS A 3 -41.37 39.21 -9.07
CA CYS A 3 -41.39 40.41 -8.21
C CYS A 3 -42.20 41.57 -8.80
N SER A 4 -42.14 41.82 -10.11
CA SER A 4 -42.90 42.90 -10.77
C SER A 4 -44.41 42.63 -10.81
N CYS A 5 -44.82 41.36 -10.81
CA CYS A 5 -46.22 40.97 -10.67
C CYS A 5 -46.70 41.08 -9.21
N ALA A 6 -45.90 40.60 -8.25
CA ALA A 6 -46.24 40.65 -6.82
C ALA A 6 -46.34 42.08 -6.29
N MET A 7 -45.56 42.97 -6.89
CA MET A 7 -45.59 44.41 -6.63
C MET A 7 -46.96 45.03 -6.87
N VAL A 8 -47.68 44.61 -7.92
CA VAL A 8 -49.05 45.11 -8.17
C VAL A 8 -49.95 44.82 -6.97
N GLY A 9 -49.88 43.60 -6.44
CA GLY A 9 -50.59 43.20 -5.21
C GLY A 9 -50.17 44.00 -3.98
N PHE A 10 -48.88 44.35 -3.87
CA PHE A 10 -48.36 45.19 -2.79
C PHE A 10 -48.88 46.63 -2.86
N LEU A 11 -48.92 47.23 -4.05
CA LEU A 11 -49.42 48.59 -4.28
C LEU A 11 -50.93 48.75 -4.09
N GLN A 12 -51.69 47.66 -3.89
CA GLN A 12 -53.15 47.71 -3.75
C GLN A 12 -53.65 47.64 -2.29
N LYS A 13 -52.74 47.46 -1.32
CA LYS A 13 -53.10 47.32 0.09
C LYS A 13 -53.11 48.68 0.79
N ARG A 14 -54.28 49.08 1.30
CA ARG A 14 -54.44 50.26 2.16
C ARG A 14 -53.78 50.00 3.52
N THR A 15 -52.65 50.65 3.80
CA THR A 15 -52.07 50.70 5.14
C THR A 15 -52.82 51.72 5.99
N LYS A 16 -53.56 51.28 7.01
CA LYS A 16 -54.16 52.18 8.00
C LYS A 16 -53.03 52.82 8.84
N GLN A 17 -53.04 54.16 8.92
CA GLN A 17 -52.23 55.05 9.77
C GLN A 17 -50.78 55.41 9.35
N GLY A 18 -50.61 56.70 9.08
CA GLY A 18 -49.59 57.55 9.70
C GLY A 18 -48.22 57.60 9.07
N TRP A 19 -47.50 56.47 9.00
CA TRP A 19 -46.07 56.44 8.69
C TRP A 19 -45.66 55.39 7.63
N ARG A 20 -46.63 54.69 7.02
CA ARG A 20 -46.39 53.61 6.02
C ARG A 20 -47.30 53.69 4.80
N SER A 21 -47.79 54.87 4.43
CA SER A 21 -48.39 55.06 3.10
C SER A 21 -47.26 55.20 2.08
N LEU A 22 -47.23 54.29 1.10
CA LEU A 22 -46.24 54.35 0.03
C LEU A 22 -46.40 55.66 -0.75
N THR A 23 -45.32 56.39 -1.03
CA THR A 23 -45.37 57.59 -1.88
C THR A 23 -45.31 57.20 -3.36
N LEU A 24 -45.77 58.08 -4.23
CA LEU A 24 -45.71 57.86 -5.67
C LEU A 24 -44.26 57.66 -6.14
N ARG A 25 -43.30 58.39 -5.55
CA ARG A 25 -41.86 58.18 -5.77
C ARG A 25 -41.43 56.74 -5.46
N GLN A 26 -41.84 56.19 -4.32
CA GLN A 26 -41.54 54.81 -3.93
C GLN A 26 -42.24 53.78 -4.84
N SER A 27 -43.39 54.10 -5.43
CA SER A 27 -44.03 53.23 -6.42
C SER A 27 -43.30 53.25 -7.77
N MET A 28 -42.75 54.41 -8.15
CA MET A 28 -41.98 54.59 -9.38
C MET A 28 -40.63 53.88 -9.29
N THR A 29 -39.92 53.98 -8.16
CA THR A 29 -38.68 53.24 -7.93
C THR A 29 -38.89 51.72 -7.99
N LEU A 30 -40.06 51.26 -7.58
CA LEU A 30 -40.50 49.89 -7.69
C LEU A 30 -40.80 49.50 -9.16
N ALA A 31 -41.43 50.35 -9.97
CA ALA A 31 -41.65 50.08 -11.40
C ALA A 31 -40.35 50.04 -12.23
N ASP A 32 -39.40 50.89 -11.89
CA ASP A 32 -38.10 50.96 -12.57
C ASP A 32 -37.16 49.80 -12.21
N LYS A 33 -37.67 48.80 -11.45
CA LYS A 33 -36.89 47.67 -10.93
C LYS A 33 -35.70 48.15 -10.11
N GLY A 34 -35.93 49.11 -9.21
CA GLY A 34 -34.90 49.72 -8.36
C GLY A 34 -34.10 48.74 -7.49
N TRP A 35 -34.53 47.47 -7.35
CA TRP A 35 -33.74 46.39 -6.73
C TRP A 35 -32.59 45.88 -7.60
N THR A 36 -32.52 46.25 -8.87
CA THR A 36 -31.42 45.95 -9.81
C THR A 36 -30.61 47.18 -10.23
N ASP A 37 -31.02 48.39 -9.83
CA ASP A 37 -30.33 49.63 -10.21
C ASP A 37 -29.28 50.06 -9.16
N PRO A 38 -27.98 50.09 -9.50
CA PRO A 38 -26.92 50.51 -8.59
C PRO A 38 -27.10 51.95 -8.05
N VAL A 39 -27.66 52.86 -8.84
CA VAL A 39 -27.85 54.26 -8.44
C VAL A 39 -28.93 54.38 -7.36
N THR A 40 -30.04 53.67 -7.53
CA THR A 40 -31.10 53.59 -6.50
C THR A 40 -30.60 52.90 -5.22
N ILE A 41 -29.80 51.83 -5.35
CA ILE A 41 -29.23 51.10 -4.20
C ILE A 41 -28.27 51.99 -3.40
N THR A 42 -27.38 52.73 -4.06
CA THR A 42 -26.46 53.67 -3.40
C THR A 42 -27.20 54.80 -2.67
N LYS A 43 -28.25 55.37 -3.30
CA LYS A 43 -29.12 56.37 -2.66
C LYS A 43 -29.87 55.80 -1.44
N LEU A 44 -30.22 54.51 -1.45
CA LEU A 44 -30.88 53.83 -0.33
C LEU A 44 -29.93 53.70 0.88
N VAL A 45 -28.66 53.37 0.63
CA VAL A 45 -27.62 53.19 1.65
C VAL A 45 -27.13 54.54 2.22
N SER A 46 -27.07 55.59 1.39
CA SER A 46 -26.63 56.93 1.80
C SER A 46 -27.67 57.75 2.56
N GLY A 47 -28.72 57.11 3.11
CA GLY A 47 -29.75 57.76 3.94
C GLY A 47 -31.05 58.15 3.23
N GLY A 48 -31.24 57.78 1.97
CA GLY A 48 -32.45 58.08 1.18
C GLY A 48 -33.69 57.21 1.46
N TRP A 49 -33.69 56.43 2.55
CA TRP A 49 -34.72 55.44 2.86
C TRP A 49 -36.15 56.00 2.80
N LYS A 50 -36.39 57.18 3.38
CA LYS A 50 -37.73 57.79 3.42
C LYS A 50 -38.29 58.12 2.03
N ARG A 51 -37.43 58.39 1.03
CA ARG A 51 -37.84 58.83 -0.32
C ARG A 51 -37.93 57.69 -1.33
N TYR A 52 -37.00 56.73 -1.28
CA TYR A 52 -36.90 55.68 -2.31
C TYR A 52 -37.18 54.27 -1.77
N GLY A 53 -37.15 54.10 -0.45
CA GLY A 53 -37.22 52.80 0.20
C GLY A 53 -38.64 52.27 0.40
N SER A 54 -38.80 50.97 0.26
CA SER A 54 -39.99 50.23 0.69
C SER A 54 -39.59 48.84 1.20
N VAL A 55 -40.44 48.24 2.04
CA VAL A 55 -40.20 46.88 2.57
C VAL A 55 -40.15 45.86 1.43
N PHE A 56 -40.97 46.04 0.39
CA PHE A 56 -40.95 45.18 -0.79
C PHE A 56 -39.65 45.32 -1.59
N LEU A 57 -39.10 46.53 -1.71
CA LEU A 57 -37.83 46.78 -2.39
C LEU A 57 -36.67 46.03 -1.72
N ILE A 58 -36.56 46.07 -0.38
CA ILE A 58 -35.56 45.27 0.36
C ILE A 58 -35.77 43.78 0.12
N PHE A 59 -37.01 43.29 0.21
CA PHE A 59 -37.31 41.88 0.02
C PHE A 59 -36.90 41.40 -1.39
N ALA A 60 -37.23 42.19 -2.43
CA ALA A 60 -36.83 41.90 -3.80
C ALA A 60 -35.30 41.95 -3.95
N LEU A 61 -34.61 42.91 -3.33
CA LEU A 61 -33.15 43.03 -3.36
C LEU A 61 -32.48 41.81 -2.72
N ILE A 62 -32.90 41.42 -1.51
CA ILE A 62 -32.37 40.24 -0.81
C ILE A 62 -32.62 38.97 -1.63
N LEU A 63 -33.82 38.80 -2.18
CA LEU A 63 -34.14 37.62 -2.98
C LEU A 63 -33.25 37.49 -4.22
N ASN A 64 -32.98 38.60 -4.92
CA ASN A 64 -32.08 38.60 -6.07
C ASN A 64 -30.62 38.35 -5.66
N LEU A 65 -30.18 38.88 -4.51
CA LEU A 65 -28.84 38.65 -3.98
C LEU A 65 -28.63 37.18 -3.58
N ILE A 66 -29.63 36.55 -2.95
CA ILE A 66 -29.62 35.11 -2.67
C ILE A 66 -29.54 34.32 -3.98
N GLY A 67 -30.39 34.62 -4.96
CA GLY A 67 -30.37 33.93 -6.25
C GLY A 67 -29.03 34.05 -6.99
N ALA A 68 -28.45 35.25 -7.01
CA ALA A 68 -27.19 35.54 -7.68
C ALA A 68 -25.97 34.92 -6.98
N SER A 69 -26.02 34.72 -5.66
CA SER A 69 -24.89 34.16 -4.90
C SER A 69 -24.78 32.62 -4.98
N ILE A 70 -25.85 31.90 -5.33
CA ILE A 70 -25.88 30.43 -5.37
C ILE A 70 -24.82 29.85 -6.34
N SER A 71 -24.72 30.36 -7.57
CA SER A 71 -23.82 29.81 -8.60
C SER A 71 -22.32 30.05 -8.28
N PRO A 72 -21.88 31.25 -7.86
CA PRO A 72 -20.51 31.47 -7.38
C PRO A 72 -20.16 30.65 -6.15
N LEU A 73 -21.08 30.53 -5.18
CA LEU A 73 -20.85 29.71 -3.99
C LEU A 73 -20.67 28.23 -4.35
N GLN A 74 -21.44 27.70 -5.30
CA GLN A 74 -21.26 26.34 -5.81
C GLN A 74 -19.84 26.12 -6.36
N GLY A 75 -19.30 27.07 -7.13
CA GLY A 75 -17.94 26.97 -7.67
C GLY A 75 -16.84 26.97 -6.60
N ILE A 76 -17.04 27.68 -5.48
CA ILE A 76 -16.05 27.77 -4.39
C ILE A 76 -15.99 26.48 -3.56
N PHE A 77 -17.12 25.77 -3.40
CA PHE A 77 -17.20 24.58 -2.56
C PHE A 77 -16.91 23.25 -3.29
N ILE A 78 -16.66 23.29 -4.61
CA ILE A 78 -16.22 22.12 -5.36
C ILE A 78 -14.70 21.99 -5.20
N THR A 79 -14.28 20.95 -4.50
CA THR A 79 -12.88 20.51 -4.45
C THR A 79 -12.71 19.27 -5.31
N ASN A 80 -11.49 18.95 -5.73
CA ASN A 80 -11.21 17.70 -6.44
C ASN A 80 -10.53 16.73 -5.50
N LYS A 81 -10.98 15.48 -5.51
CA LYS A 81 -10.33 14.37 -4.81
C LYS A 81 -9.84 13.35 -5.82
N SER A 82 -8.58 12.91 -5.66
CA SER A 82 -8.05 11.79 -6.44
C SER A 82 -8.61 10.48 -5.91
N VAL A 83 -9.22 9.69 -6.79
CA VAL A 83 -9.63 8.32 -6.52
C VAL A 83 -8.90 7.41 -7.51
N LYS A 84 -8.37 6.28 -7.01
CA LYS A 84 -7.75 5.27 -7.86
C LYS A 84 -8.84 4.46 -8.55
N VAL A 85 -8.80 4.43 -9.87
CA VAL A 85 -9.70 3.62 -10.70
C VAL A 85 -8.93 2.52 -11.44
N PRO A 86 -9.54 1.34 -11.67
CA PRO A 86 -8.89 0.27 -12.41
C PRO A 86 -8.45 0.71 -13.81
N ASN A 87 -7.25 0.29 -14.22
CA ASN A 87 -6.68 0.61 -15.54
C ASN A 87 -6.40 -0.66 -16.36
N GLY A 88 -6.00 -1.75 -15.68
CA GLY A 88 -5.72 -3.02 -16.34
C GLY A 88 -5.06 -4.00 -15.39
N MET A 89 -5.47 -5.26 -15.48
CA MET A 89 -4.91 -6.35 -14.68
C MET A 89 -3.62 -6.85 -15.30
N SER A 90 -2.56 -6.85 -14.51
CA SER A 90 -1.29 -7.54 -14.81
C SER A 90 -1.19 -8.80 -13.96
N SER A 91 -0.46 -9.81 -14.45
CA SER A 91 -0.33 -11.10 -13.78
C SER A 91 1.08 -11.67 -13.90
N MET A 92 1.48 -12.47 -12.91
CA MET A 92 2.71 -13.24 -12.90
C MET A 92 2.51 -14.56 -12.17
N ASP A 93 3.35 -15.54 -12.46
CA ASP A 93 3.29 -16.84 -11.80
C ASP A 93 3.94 -16.79 -10.42
N LEU A 94 3.27 -17.43 -9.47
CA LEU A 94 3.66 -17.52 -8.07
C LEU A 94 3.67 -18.99 -7.65
N VAL A 95 4.76 -19.45 -7.05
CA VAL A 95 4.86 -20.82 -6.55
C VAL A 95 4.01 -20.96 -5.30
N ASP A 96 3.15 -21.97 -5.30
CA ASP A 96 2.41 -22.36 -4.11
C ASP A 96 3.20 -23.45 -3.35
N ILE A 97 3.66 -23.15 -2.13
CA ILE A 97 4.43 -24.08 -1.29
C ILE A 97 3.70 -25.41 -1.14
N TRP A 98 2.38 -25.39 -0.94
CA TRP A 98 1.60 -26.61 -0.81
C TRP A 98 1.71 -27.45 -2.09
N LYS A 99 1.38 -26.86 -3.24
CA LYS A 99 1.38 -27.57 -4.53
C LYS A 99 2.79 -28.10 -4.85
N TRP A 100 3.83 -27.31 -4.57
CA TRP A 100 5.21 -27.71 -4.76
C TRP A 100 5.61 -28.89 -3.88
N VAL A 101 5.29 -28.87 -2.59
CA VAL A 101 5.60 -29.96 -1.66
C VAL A 101 4.81 -31.24 -1.98
N ALA A 102 3.54 -31.10 -2.37
CA ALA A 102 2.73 -32.24 -2.81
C ALA A 102 3.32 -32.87 -4.08
N TYR A 103 3.64 -32.04 -5.07
CA TYR A 103 4.22 -32.47 -6.32
C TYR A 103 5.61 -33.13 -6.16
N SER A 104 6.45 -32.54 -5.31
CA SER A 104 7.80 -33.03 -5.07
C SER A 104 7.84 -34.36 -4.29
N ALA A 105 6.79 -34.65 -3.52
CA ALA A 105 6.60 -35.95 -2.89
C ALA A 105 6.30 -37.07 -3.89
N GLU A 106 5.72 -36.74 -5.05
CA GLU A 106 5.32 -37.72 -6.07
C GLU A 106 6.39 -38.00 -7.13
N LYS A 107 7.13 -36.97 -7.56
CA LYS A 107 8.24 -37.16 -8.49
C LYS A 107 9.53 -37.53 -7.77
N ARG A 108 9.93 -38.80 -7.92
CA ARG A 108 11.34 -39.20 -7.74
C ARG A 108 12.15 -38.71 -8.94
N GLY A 109 13.24 -37.97 -8.70
CA GLY A 109 14.22 -37.67 -9.76
C GLY A 109 14.59 -36.20 -9.98
N VAL A 110 14.40 -35.30 -9.00
CA VAL A 110 15.14 -34.03 -9.03
C VAL A 110 16.60 -34.33 -8.68
N ASP A 111 17.53 -33.86 -9.50
CA ASP A 111 18.96 -34.07 -9.33
C ASP A 111 19.48 -33.30 -8.10
N VAL A 112 19.49 -33.96 -6.95
CA VAL A 112 19.95 -33.38 -5.67
C VAL A 112 21.43 -33.00 -5.70
N PHE A 113 22.24 -33.64 -6.54
CA PHE A 113 23.63 -33.23 -6.70
C PHE A 113 23.70 -31.85 -7.36
N ARG A 114 22.82 -31.56 -8.30
CA ARG A 114 22.71 -30.23 -8.91
C ARG A 114 22.29 -29.17 -7.90
N SER A 115 21.24 -29.41 -7.11
CA SER A 115 20.74 -28.42 -6.12
C SER A 115 21.78 -28.12 -5.04
N THR A 116 22.41 -29.17 -4.50
CA THR A 116 23.48 -29.05 -3.49
C THR A 116 24.70 -28.32 -4.04
N THR A 117 25.09 -28.59 -5.30
CA THR A 117 26.23 -27.94 -5.96
C THR A 117 25.93 -26.47 -6.27
N GLN A 118 24.70 -26.15 -6.71
CA GLN A 118 24.27 -24.77 -6.93
C GLN A 118 24.24 -23.97 -5.62
N LEU A 119 23.71 -24.55 -4.54
CA LEU A 119 23.74 -23.94 -3.21
C LEU A 119 25.16 -23.69 -2.76
N ARG A 120 26.05 -24.69 -2.87
CA ARG A 120 27.47 -24.53 -2.54
C ARG A 120 28.11 -23.39 -3.31
N SER A 121 27.91 -23.33 -4.62
CA SER A 121 28.42 -22.25 -5.47
C SER A 121 27.90 -20.87 -5.03
N ARG A 122 26.60 -20.75 -4.71
CA ARG A 122 26.02 -19.50 -4.19
C ARG A 122 26.62 -19.10 -2.84
N LEU A 123 26.79 -20.05 -1.92
CA LEU A 123 27.41 -19.81 -0.61
C LEU A 123 28.88 -19.38 -0.70
N MET A 124 29.58 -19.71 -1.80
CA MET A 124 30.95 -19.23 -2.06
C MET A 124 30.94 -17.81 -2.66
N SER A 125 29.96 -17.50 -3.53
CA SER A 125 29.94 -16.24 -4.26
C SER A 125 29.33 -15.09 -3.46
N THR A 126 28.29 -15.38 -2.66
CA THR A 126 27.39 -14.36 -2.11
C THR A 126 27.95 -13.75 -0.82
N GLY A 127 28.03 -12.43 -0.78
CA GLY A 127 28.47 -11.65 0.37
C GLY A 127 27.33 -10.96 1.11
N THR A 128 27.64 -10.38 2.27
CA THR A 128 26.64 -9.68 3.10
C THR A 128 26.10 -8.39 2.48
N SER A 129 26.89 -7.77 1.60
CA SER A 129 26.55 -6.54 0.87
C SER A 129 25.78 -6.81 -0.43
N ASP A 130 25.64 -8.07 -0.85
CA ASP A 130 24.93 -8.40 -2.08
C ASP A 130 23.43 -8.11 -1.97
N PRO A 131 22.83 -7.48 -2.99
CA PRO A 131 21.42 -7.13 -2.98
C PRO A 131 20.51 -8.35 -3.08
N GLN A 132 19.56 -8.47 -2.15
CA GLN A 132 18.59 -9.56 -2.09
C GLN A 132 17.18 -9.04 -2.42
N PHE A 133 16.75 -9.25 -3.66
CA PHE A 133 15.45 -8.76 -4.12
C PHE A 133 14.27 -9.43 -3.42
N ARG A 134 14.43 -10.64 -2.88
CA ARG A 134 13.39 -11.41 -2.19
C ARG A 134 13.43 -11.29 -0.67
N LEU A 135 14.31 -10.43 -0.14
CA LEU A 135 14.43 -10.16 1.28
C LEU A 135 13.49 -9.02 1.65
N TRP A 136 12.44 -9.36 2.39
CA TRP A 136 11.43 -8.44 2.85
C TRP A 136 11.66 -8.07 4.32
N THR A 137 11.21 -6.88 4.70
CA THR A 137 11.13 -6.45 6.09
C THR A 137 9.78 -5.77 6.34
N ARG A 138 9.30 -5.80 7.59
CA ARG A 138 8.01 -5.21 7.97
C ARG A 138 7.92 -3.70 7.65
N ASP A 139 9.04 -2.99 7.79
CA ASP A 139 9.12 -1.53 7.63
C ASP A 139 9.49 -1.08 6.22
N ALA A 140 9.72 -2.00 5.27
CA ALA A 140 9.99 -1.69 3.86
C ALA A 140 8.76 -1.19 3.07
N GLY A 141 7.81 -0.52 3.74
CA GLY A 141 6.67 0.12 3.10
C GLY A 141 7.14 1.34 2.31
N CYS A 142 7.10 1.27 0.98
CA CYS A 142 7.35 2.42 0.11
C CYS A 142 6.20 3.43 0.24
N ASN A 143 6.29 4.30 1.24
CA ASN A 143 5.29 5.33 1.44
C ASN A 143 5.60 6.50 0.47
N ASN A 144 4.80 6.66 -0.58
CA ASN A 144 4.92 7.73 -1.58
C ASN A 144 4.68 9.16 -1.04
N SER A 145 4.66 9.38 0.28
CA SER A 145 4.27 10.65 0.90
C SER A 145 5.42 11.48 1.45
N SER A 146 6.68 11.08 1.27
CA SER A 146 7.82 11.89 1.68
C SER A 146 8.36 12.72 0.51
N ASN A 147 8.34 14.03 0.72
CA ASN A 147 8.83 15.06 -0.18
C ASN A 147 10.21 14.70 -0.79
N GLY A 148 10.24 14.20 -2.03
CA GLY A 148 11.35 14.26 -3.02
C GLY A 148 12.77 13.79 -2.64
N ASN A 149 13.05 13.50 -1.37
CA ASN A 149 14.38 13.31 -0.82
C ASN A 149 14.52 12.00 -0.03
N ASP A 150 13.41 11.35 0.35
CA ASP A 150 13.43 9.97 0.85
C ASP A 150 13.48 8.99 -0.32
N LYS A 151 14.63 8.97 -0.99
CA LYS A 151 14.97 8.01 -2.03
C LYS A 151 15.25 6.61 -1.48
N ALA A 152 14.58 6.19 -0.40
CA ALA A 152 14.79 4.85 0.17
C ALA A 152 14.28 3.74 -0.76
N CYS A 153 13.22 3.98 -1.54
CA CYS A 153 12.76 3.00 -2.54
C CYS A 153 13.41 3.13 -3.92
N ALA A 154 14.05 4.27 -4.23
CA ALA A 154 14.59 4.56 -5.56
C ALA A 154 16.13 4.65 -5.63
N LYS A 155 16.85 4.70 -4.50
CA LYS A 155 18.33 4.68 -4.52
C LYS A 155 18.96 3.37 -4.07
N TYR A 156 18.32 2.56 -3.23
CA TYR A 156 18.80 1.21 -2.87
C TYR A 156 17.64 0.27 -2.51
N GLY A 157 16.72 -0.01 -3.45
CA GLY A 157 15.70 -1.07 -3.32
C GLY A 157 16.30 -2.48 -3.25
N GLN A 158 17.24 -2.68 -2.34
CA GLN A 158 18.18 -3.77 -2.24
C GLN A 158 18.41 -4.01 -0.74
N SER A 159 17.47 -4.72 -0.11
CA SER A 159 17.73 -5.31 1.19
C SER A 159 18.93 -6.24 1.03
N THR A 160 19.99 -6.02 1.80
CA THR A 160 21.19 -6.86 1.81
C THR A 160 21.15 -7.79 3.03
N PHE A 161 21.97 -8.83 3.07
CA PHE A 161 22.05 -9.66 4.28
C PHE A 161 22.59 -8.87 5.47
N ALA A 162 23.45 -7.87 5.26
CA ALA A 162 23.85 -6.94 6.31
C ALA A 162 22.65 -6.22 6.95
N SER A 163 21.64 -5.83 6.15
CA SER A 163 20.40 -5.23 6.67
C SER A 163 19.49 -6.23 7.40
N MET A 164 19.58 -7.51 7.07
CA MET A 164 18.84 -8.59 7.72
C MET A 164 19.18 -8.68 9.21
N TYR A 165 20.44 -8.43 9.58
CA TYR A 165 20.95 -8.53 10.95
C TYR A 165 20.48 -7.39 11.86
N ASN A 166 20.11 -6.25 11.26
CA ASN A 166 19.68 -5.05 11.97
C ASN A 166 18.15 -4.89 12.04
N THR A 167 17.39 -5.77 11.37
CA THR A 167 15.93 -5.69 11.29
C THR A 167 15.27 -6.83 12.06
N THR A 168 14.22 -6.52 12.82
CA THR A 168 13.59 -7.46 13.77
C THR A 168 12.62 -8.46 13.13
N GLU A 169 12.20 -8.24 11.88
CA GLU A 169 11.27 -9.11 11.15
C GLU A 169 11.62 -9.17 9.66
N SER A 170 12.79 -9.71 9.35
CA SER A 170 13.19 -10.01 7.97
C SER A 170 12.68 -11.40 7.56
N PHE A 171 12.27 -11.53 6.29
CA PHE A 171 11.72 -12.77 5.77
C PHE A 171 11.92 -12.91 4.26
N TRP A 172 11.87 -14.15 3.78
CA TRP A 172 11.86 -14.46 2.35
C TRP A 172 10.43 -14.43 1.81
N ALA A 173 10.23 -13.82 0.63
CA ALA A 173 9.03 -13.98 -0.17
C ALA A 173 9.36 -13.91 -1.68
N GLN A 174 8.59 -14.60 -2.52
CA GLN A 174 8.91 -14.75 -3.94
C GLN A 174 8.87 -13.44 -4.75
N PRO A 175 7.86 -12.54 -4.59
CA PRO A 175 7.86 -11.26 -5.29
C PRO A 175 9.00 -10.36 -4.78
N PRO A 176 9.55 -9.48 -5.61
CA PRO A 176 10.60 -8.58 -5.19
C PRO A 176 10.11 -7.60 -4.10
N VAL A 177 11.00 -7.22 -3.19
CA VAL A 177 10.71 -6.25 -2.13
C VAL A 177 10.19 -4.94 -2.71
N GLY A 178 9.16 -4.38 -2.09
CA GLY A 178 8.45 -3.19 -2.59
C GLY A 178 7.38 -3.48 -3.64
N PHE A 179 7.18 -4.75 -4.03
CA PHE A 179 6.06 -5.14 -4.88
C PHE A 179 4.71 -4.84 -4.20
N GLN A 180 3.80 -4.18 -4.93
CA GLN A 180 2.46 -3.88 -4.44
C GLN A 180 1.41 -4.33 -5.45
N THR A 181 0.26 -4.74 -4.92
CA THR A 181 -0.87 -5.27 -5.69
C THR A 181 -1.93 -4.19 -5.99
N GLY A 182 -1.72 -2.97 -5.48
CA GLY A 182 -2.53 -1.80 -5.79
C GLY A 182 -3.97 -1.94 -5.29
N LEU A 183 -4.93 -1.98 -6.22
CA LEU A 183 -6.36 -2.16 -5.93
C LEU A 183 -6.73 -3.60 -5.56
N TRP A 184 -5.82 -4.55 -5.77
CA TRP A 184 -6.06 -5.97 -5.52
C TRP A 184 -5.47 -6.38 -4.17
N LYS A 185 -6.14 -7.31 -3.50
CA LYS A 185 -5.63 -8.05 -2.35
C LYS A 185 -5.17 -9.42 -2.85
N GLN A 186 -3.90 -9.73 -2.66
CA GLN A 186 -3.33 -11.03 -2.99
C GLN A 186 -2.47 -11.53 -1.84
N VAL A 187 -2.20 -12.83 -1.82
CA VAL A 187 -1.28 -13.43 -0.86
C VAL A 187 -0.02 -13.93 -1.55
N ALA A 188 1.09 -14.00 -0.79
CA ALA A 188 2.31 -14.65 -1.23
C ALA A 188 2.89 -15.53 -0.11
N PRO A 189 3.67 -16.57 -0.46
CA PRO A 189 4.43 -17.32 0.52
C PRO A 189 5.43 -16.44 1.27
N ARG A 190 5.53 -16.65 2.57
CA ARG A 190 6.49 -16.00 3.47
C ARG A 190 7.18 -17.06 4.31
N ILE A 191 8.51 -16.96 4.40
CA ILE A 191 9.33 -17.87 5.19
C ILE A 191 10.30 -17.05 6.05
N ASN A 192 10.25 -17.27 7.36
CA ASN A 192 11.13 -16.65 8.34
C ASN A 192 12.11 -17.70 8.87
N PHE A 193 13.34 -17.26 9.13
CA PHE A 193 14.40 -18.09 9.69
C PHE A 193 14.91 -17.49 10.98
N THR A 194 15.20 -18.33 11.96
CA THR A 194 15.90 -17.91 13.17
C THR A 194 16.87 -18.99 13.58
N THR A 195 18.15 -18.68 13.48
CA THR A 195 19.24 -19.56 13.87
C THR A 195 19.71 -19.26 15.29
N LEU A 196 19.96 -20.31 16.06
CA LEU A 196 20.61 -20.25 17.35
C LEU A 196 21.92 -21.07 17.29
N HIS A 197 23.02 -20.48 17.75
CA HIS A 197 24.32 -21.14 17.89
C HIS A 197 24.66 -21.24 19.38
N GLU A 198 24.92 -22.46 19.84
CA GLU A 198 25.20 -22.75 21.25
C GLU A 198 26.45 -23.61 21.37
N LYS A 199 27.33 -23.25 22.30
CA LYS A 199 28.44 -24.11 22.70
C LYS A 199 27.89 -25.19 23.63
N ILE A 200 28.16 -26.45 23.32
CA ILE A 200 27.64 -27.60 24.07
C ILE A 200 28.78 -28.37 24.74
N SER A 201 28.46 -29.14 25.78
CA SER A 201 29.42 -30.07 26.36
C SER A 201 29.68 -31.23 25.39
N PRO A 202 30.89 -31.83 25.36
CA PRO A 202 31.13 -33.05 24.59
C PRO A 202 30.18 -34.21 24.93
N GLN A 203 29.57 -34.18 26.12
CA GLN A 203 28.58 -35.17 26.58
C GLN A 203 27.20 -34.98 25.93
N ASP A 204 26.88 -33.76 25.48
CA ASP A 204 25.60 -33.43 24.85
C ASP A 204 25.59 -33.77 23.35
N PHE A 205 26.73 -34.18 22.79
CA PHE A 205 26.83 -34.62 21.41
C PHE A 205 26.12 -35.98 21.22
N PRO A 206 25.20 -36.12 20.24
CA PRO A 206 24.47 -37.37 20.04
C PRO A 206 25.38 -38.52 19.61
N THR A 207 25.72 -39.41 20.55
CA THR A 207 26.61 -40.56 20.29
C THR A 207 25.95 -41.66 19.46
N ASP A 208 24.63 -41.71 19.42
CA ASP A 208 23.86 -42.69 18.67
C ASP A 208 23.64 -42.32 17.19
N CYS A 209 24.11 -41.14 16.77
CA CYS A 209 23.92 -40.60 15.42
C CYS A 209 24.54 -41.50 14.33
N GLN A 210 25.73 -42.04 14.59
CA GLN A 210 26.43 -42.96 13.69
C GLN A 210 25.65 -44.27 13.46
N ASN A 211 24.89 -44.72 14.47
CA ASN A 211 24.19 -46.00 14.45
C ASN A 211 22.72 -45.88 14.01
N LYS A 212 22.20 -44.66 13.86
CA LYS A 212 20.83 -44.39 13.40
C LYS A 212 20.79 -44.31 11.87
N PRO A 213 20.07 -45.21 11.18
CA PRO A 213 20.05 -45.25 9.71
C PRO A 213 19.37 -44.04 9.08
N ASP A 214 18.53 -43.33 9.84
CA ASP A 214 17.78 -42.17 9.39
C ASP A 214 18.45 -40.83 9.74
N ALA A 215 19.52 -40.85 10.54
CA ALA A 215 20.29 -39.67 10.92
C ALA A 215 21.40 -39.40 9.89
N LEU A 216 21.79 -38.14 9.72
CA LEU A 216 22.97 -37.79 8.92
C LEU A 216 24.18 -37.74 9.84
N TYR A 217 25.19 -38.56 9.54
CA TYR A 217 26.47 -38.58 10.26
C TYR A 217 27.64 -38.55 9.28
N MET A 218 28.64 -37.72 9.56
CA MET A 218 29.88 -37.61 8.78
C MET A 218 31.07 -37.51 9.74
N HIS A 219 32.17 -38.16 9.35
CA HIS A 219 33.42 -38.19 10.12
C HIS A 219 34.59 -37.84 9.20
N TYR A 220 35.38 -36.85 9.62
CA TYR A 220 36.61 -36.44 8.94
C TYR A 220 37.76 -36.46 9.93
N ALA A 221 38.84 -37.19 9.62
CA ALA A 221 40.01 -37.25 10.49
C ALA A 221 41.30 -37.22 9.67
N ASN A 222 42.17 -36.27 9.98
CA ASN A 222 43.53 -36.22 9.44
C ASN A 222 44.46 -35.76 10.57
N MET A 223 44.98 -36.73 11.32
CA MET A 223 45.92 -36.52 12.41
C MET A 223 47.33 -36.89 11.96
N THR A 224 48.27 -35.97 12.13
CA THR A 224 49.70 -36.18 11.85
C THR A 224 50.52 -35.99 13.13
N GLU A 225 51.81 -36.34 13.10
CA GLU A 225 52.70 -36.19 14.26
C GLU A 225 52.85 -34.74 14.75
N ILE A 226 52.60 -33.76 13.87
CA ILE A 226 52.77 -32.32 14.13
C ILE A 226 51.42 -31.65 14.49
N GLY A 227 50.30 -32.38 14.32
CA GLY A 227 48.96 -31.85 14.51
C GLY A 227 47.96 -32.35 13.49
N GLY A 228 46.70 -31.97 13.66
CA GLY A 228 45.63 -32.35 12.77
C GLY A 228 44.25 -32.05 13.30
N TYR A 229 43.24 -32.62 12.63
CA TYR A 229 41.85 -32.44 12.98
C TYR A 229 41.09 -33.76 13.04
N LEU A 230 40.09 -33.78 13.91
CA LEU A 230 39.04 -34.79 13.95
C LEU A 230 37.71 -34.04 14.06
N VAL A 231 36.78 -34.30 13.14
CA VAL A 231 35.47 -33.64 13.09
C VAL A 231 34.37 -34.66 12.90
N ASP A 232 33.44 -34.67 13.83
CA ASP A 232 32.18 -35.41 13.78
C ASP A 232 31.03 -34.43 13.54
N ILE A 233 30.20 -34.73 12.56
CA ILE A 233 29.04 -33.91 12.18
C ILE A 233 27.81 -34.78 12.25
N CYS A 234 26.78 -34.32 12.94
CA CYS A 234 25.56 -35.09 13.18
C CYS A 234 24.30 -34.23 13.04
N MET A 235 23.31 -34.73 12.29
CA MET A 235 21.91 -34.29 12.39
C MET A 235 21.06 -35.47 12.87
N PRO A 236 20.62 -35.49 14.14
CA PRO A 236 20.04 -36.67 14.77
C PRO A 236 18.58 -36.96 14.35
N GLY A 237 17.89 -36.00 13.75
CA GLY A 237 16.52 -36.17 13.24
C GLY A 237 16.45 -37.10 12.04
N ASN A 238 15.24 -37.57 11.68
CA ASN A 238 15.05 -38.39 10.49
C ASN A 238 15.18 -37.56 9.22
N GLN A 239 16.38 -37.57 8.61
CA GLN A 239 16.71 -36.79 7.42
C GLN A 239 16.12 -37.38 6.13
N THR A 240 15.57 -38.60 6.17
CA THR A 240 14.93 -39.23 5.01
C THR A 240 13.52 -38.69 4.74
N LYS A 241 12.96 -37.91 5.67
CA LYS A 241 11.64 -37.29 5.55
C LYS A 241 11.76 -35.78 5.45
N SER A 242 10.95 -35.19 4.57
CA SER A 242 10.85 -33.74 4.46
C SER A 242 10.22 -33.16 5.74
N PRO A 243 10.76 -32.05 6.28
CA PRO A 243 10.06 -31.31 7.33
C PRO A 243 8.86 -30.51 6.78
N TRP A 244 8.83 -30.27 5.46
CA TRP A 244 7.75 -29.54 4.79
C TRP A 244 6.48 -30.37 4.72
N LYS A 245 5.36 -29.75 5.04
CA LYS A 245 4.03 -30.35 4.90
C LYS A 245 3.33 -29.76 3.68
N ALA A 246 2.66 -30.62 2.92
CA ALA A 246 1.80 -30.22 1.80
C ALA A 246 0.51 -29.56 2.33
N THR A 247 0.61 -28.32 2.82
CA THR A 247 -0.50 -27.53 3.35
C THR A 247 -0.25 -26.04 3.14
N ARG A 248 -1.34 -25.27 3.00
CA ARG A 248 -1.27 -23.81 3.01
C ARG A 248 -1.24 -23.24 4.43
N GLN A 249 -1.57 -24.04 5.46
CA GLN A 249 -1.53 -23.57 6.84
C GLN A 249 -0.12 -23.20 7.27
N ARG A 250 -0.03 -22.32 8.27
CA ARG A 250 1.24 -22.02 8.94
C ARG A 250 1.92 -23.30 9.39
N GLN A 251 3.19 -23.44 9.06
CA GLN A 251 4.03 -24.56 9.48
C GLN A 251 5.29 -24.02 10.17
N ASP A 252 5.56 -24.56 11.36
CA ASP A 252 6.74 -24.28 12.14
C ASP A 252 7.48 -25.60 12.36
N PHE A 253 8.78 -25.63 12.02
CA PHE A 253 9.62 -26.80 12.25
C PHE A 253 11.04 -26.38 12.63
N VAL A 254 11.76 -27.30 13.25
CA VAL A 254 13.10 -27.09 13.80
C VAL A 254 14.04 -28.15 13.25
N GLU A 255 15.21 -27.73 12.80
CA GLU A 255 16.31 -28.60 12.41
C GLU A 255 17.51 -28.36 13.32
N GLU A 256 18.25 -29.42 13.65
CA GLU A 256 19.39 -29.37 14.57
C GLU A 256 20.63 -30.01 13.94
N LEU A 257 21.75 -29.28 14.00
CA LEU A 257 23.07 -29.70 13.54
C LEU A 257 24.05 -29.65 14.71
N TYR A 258 24.73 -30.76 14.94
CA TYR A 258 25.73 -30.93 15.98
C TYR A 258 27.09 -31.11 15.32
N ILE A 259 28.09 -30.35 15.77
CA ILE A 259 29.46 -30.46 15.28
C ILE A 259 30.37 -30.59 16.49
N LYS A 260 31.21 -31.62 16.47
CA LYS A 260 32.26 -31.87 17.45
C LYS A 260 33.58 -31.91 16.71
N ALA A 261 34.52 -31.06 17.13
CA ALA A 261 35.82 -30.94 16.50
C ALA A 261 36.93 -30.97 17.55
N THR A 262 37.99 -31.73 17.26
CA THR A 262 39.26 -31.70 17.99
C THR A 262 40.31 -31.17 17.04
N LEU A 263 40.92 -30.05 17.41
CA LEU A 263 42.00 -29.40 16.66
C LEU A 263 43.27 -29.52 17.49
N ASP A 264 44.30 -30.18 16.96
CA ASP A 264 45.58 -30.38 17.63
C ASP A 264 46.73 -29.84 16.78
N TRP A 265 47.72 -29.22 17.42
CA TRP A 265 48.88 -28.69 16.73
C TRP A 265 50.04 -28.42 17.68
N ASP A 266 51.20 -28.93 17.32
CA ASP A 266 52.44 -28.64 18.01
C ASP A 266 53.06 -27.37 17.40
N PHE A 267 52.92 -26.25 18.11
CA PHE A 267 53.45 -24.97 17.64
C PHE A 267 54.97 -24.91 17.76
N GLU A 268 55.65 -24.90 16.61
CA GLU A 268 57.07 -24.58 16.57
C GLU A 268 57.35 -23.14 17.07
N PRO A 269 58.57 -22.83 17.52
CA PRO A 269 58.93 -21.49 18.00
C PRO A 269 58.69 -20.36 16.99
N ILE A 270 58.68 -20.67 15.68
CA ILE A 270 58.44 -19.73 14.58
C ILE A 270 56.94 -19.42 14.45
N ASP A 271 56.05 -20.39 14.68
CA ASP A 271 54.59 -20.21 14.68
C ASP A 271 54.12 -19.30 15.84
N LYS A 272 54.94 -19.11 16.87
CA LYS A 272 54.66 -18.18 17.98
C LYS A 272 54.81 -16.70 17.61
N GLN A 273 55.48 -16.39 16.50
CA GLN A 273 55.66 -15.01 16.01
C GLN A 273 54.51 -14.58 15.08
N SER A 274 53.83 -15.55 14.45
CA SER A 274 52.62 -15.36 13.63
C SER A 274 51.62 -16.47 13.97
N PRO A 275 50.87 -16.35 15.07
CA PRO A 275 49.95 -17.40 15.50
C PRO A 275 48.89 -17.66 14.42
N PRO A 276 48.52 -18.93 14.16
CA PRO A 276 47.49 -19.23 13.18
C PRO A 276 46.13 -18.69 13.61
N PRO A 277 45.18 -18.54 12.68
CA PRO A 277 43.87 -17.95 12.94
C PRO A 277 42.90 -18.88 13.70
N TRP A 278 43.43 -19.77 14.54
CA TRP A 278 42.69 -20.73 15.36
C TRP A 278 43.51 -21.19 16.58
N THR A 279 42.84 -21.76 17.57
CA THR A 279 43.47 -22.30 18.78
C THR A 279 43.28 -23.81 18.90
N PRO A 280 44.31 -24.60 19.26
CA PRO A 280 44.14 -26.02 19.55
C PRO A 280 43.16 -26.22 20.71
N GLY A 281 42.35 -27.27 20.62
CA GLY A 281 41.36 -27.58 21.64
C GLY A 281 40.23 -28.47 21.13
N ASN A 282 39.36 -28.81 22.07
CA ASN A 282 38.12 -29.55 21.80
C ASN A 282 36.95 -28.56 21.76
N TYR A 283 36.24 -28.58 20.64
CA TYR A 283 35.09 -27.73 20.37
C TYR A 283 33.87 -28.61 20.15
N SER A 284 32.74 -28.21 20.73
CA SER A 284 31.46 -28.85 20.48
C SER A 284 30.40 -27.76 20.48
N PHE A 285 29.61 -27.70 19.42
CA PHE A 285 28.57 -26.70 19.27
C PHE A 285 27.36 -27.27 18.52
N LYS A 286 26.23 -26.63 18.76
CA LYS A 286 24.93 -26.94 18.19
C LYS A 286 24.41 -25.73 17.42
N ILE A 287 23.89 -25.98 16.24
CA ILE A 287 23.18 -25.01 15.42
C ILE A 287 21.73 -25.48 15.31
N THR A 288 20.82 -24.64 15.78
CA THR A 288 19.36 -24.89 15.72
C THR A 288 18.75 -23.89 14.75
N LEU A 289 18.10 -24.37 13.70
CA LEU A 289 17.38 -23.53 12.75
C LEU A 289 15.87 -23.67 12.93
N ASN A 290 15.22 -22.60 13.37
CA ASN A 290 13.78 -22.50 13.42
C ASN A 290 13.28 -21.91 12.11
N THR A 291 12.41 -22.64 11.42
CA THR A 291 11.77 -22.19 10.17
C THR A 291 10.28 -22.05 10.39
N THR A 292 9.76 -20.85 10.10
CA THR A 292 8.32 -20.55 10.09
C THR A 292 7.91 -20.22 8.67
N ALA A 293 7.04 -21.01 8.07
CA ALA A 293 6.52 -20.77 6.73
C ALA A 293 4.99 -20.66 6.71
N GLY A 294 4.48 -19.84 5.81
CA GLY A 294 3.05 -19.66 5.59
C GLY A 294 2.80 -18.63 4.51
N TYR A 295 1.68 -17.92 4.60
CA TYR A 295 1.26 -16.92 3.61
C TYR A 295 1.01 -15.59 4.30
N PHE A 296 1.22 -14.49 3.59
CA PHE A 296 0.91 -13.15 4.05
C PHE A 296 0.22 -12.36 2.95
N GLU A 297 -0.53 -11.33 3.32
CA GLU A 297 -1.12 -10.40 2.36
C GLU A 297 -0.04 -9.44 1.82
N LEU A 298 0.07 -9.36 0.50
CA LEU A 298 0.96 -8.41 -0.16
C LEU A 298 0.52 -6.95 0.07
N PRO A 299 1.45 -5.99 0.05
CA PRO A 299 1.12 -4.56 0.08
C PRO A 299 0.05 -4.18 -0.97
N ASN A 300 -0.97 -3.45 -0.56
CA ASN A 300 -2.05 -2.94 -1.38
C ASN A 300 -2.69 -1.68 -0.77
N TYR A 301 -3.61 -1.03 -1.48
CA TYR A 301 -4.23 0.20 -1.00
C TYR A 301 -5.16 -0.01 0.21
N HIS A 302 -5.61 -1.24 0.48
CA HIS A 302 -6.42 -1.57 1.65
C HIS A 302 -5.59 -1.75 2.93
N ASN A 303 -4.33 -2.18 2.82
CA ASN A 303 -3.43 -2.36 3.97
C ASN A 303 -2.36 -1.24 4.08
N ASN A 304 -2.67 -0.05 3.55
CA ASN A 304 -1.77 1.11 3.54
C ASN A 304 -0.40 0.84 2.91
N GLN A 305 -0.36 -0.03 1.88
CA GLN A 305 0.86 -0.39 1.15
C GLN A 305 1.93 -1.02 2.06
N ARG A 306 1.49 -1.81 3.05
CA ARG A 306 2.40 -2.53 3.95
C ARG A 306 2.18 -4.04 3.87
N PRO A 307 3.25 -4.85 4.00
CA PRO A 307 3.10 -6.28 4.04
C PRO A 307 2.30 -6.69 5.29
N GLY A 308 1.33 -7.58 5.11
CA GLY A 308 0.54 -8.12 6.21
C GLY A 308 1.35 -9.04 7.13
N PRO A 309 0.83 -9.35 8.32
CA PRO A 309 1.40 -10.40 9.16
C PRO A 309 1.25 -11.77 8.49
N LEU A 310 1.95 -12.77 9.03
CA LEU A 310 1.71 -14.16 8.66
C LEU A 310 0.26 -14.53 8.99
N LEU A 311 -0.43 -15.16 8.06
CA LEU A 311 -1.83 -15.54 8.18
C LEU A 311 -1.94 -16.86 8.97
N ASP A 312 -2.76 -16.86 10.03
CA ASP A 312 -3.01 -18.07 10.82
C ASP A 312 -3.83 -19.12 10.04
N ASP A 313 -4.83 -18.65 9.28
CA ASP A 313 -5.68 -19.48 8.42
C ASP A 313 -5.80 -18.86 7.02
N PRO A 314 -4.87 -19.21 6.11
CA PRO A 314 -4.87 -18.70 4.75
C PRO A 314 -6.12 -19.10 3.97
N GLY A 315 -6.71 -20.28 4.24
CA GLY A 315 -7.93 -20.73 3.57
C GLY A 315 -9.11 -19.80 3.84
N LYS A 316 -9.34 -19.49 5.12
CA LYS A 316 -10.38 -18.53 5.52
C LYS A 316 -10.11 -17.12 5.00
N TYR A 317 -8.85 -16.70 4.94
CA TYR A 317 -8.48 -15.40 4.37
C TYR A 317 -8.74 -15.33 2.87
N LEU A 318 -8.46 -16.41 2.13
CA LEU A 318 -8.74 -16.51 0.71
C LEU A 318 -10.25 -16.41 0.43
N GLU A 319 -11.08 -17.11 1.22
CA GLU A 319 -12.54 -17.08 1.07
C GLU A 319 -13.18 -15.74 1.47
N LYS A 320 -12.80 -15.17 2.61
CA LYS A 320 -13.49 -14.02 3.23
C LYS A 320 -12.72 -12.70 3.18
N GLY A 321 -11.40 -12.76 3.09
CA GLY A 321 -10.51 -11.59 3.14
C GLY A 321 -10.29 -10.96 1.77
N CYS A 322 -9.82 -11.74 0.79
CA CYS A 322 -9.65 -11.30 -0.60
C CYS A 322 -10.75 -11.79 -1.56
N GLY A 323 -11.42 -12.90 -1.24
CA GLY A 323 -12.56 -13.41 -2.01
C GLY A 323 -12.19 -13.67 -3.48
N ALA A 324 -13.03 -13.21 -4.41
CA ALA A 324 -12.84 -13.40 -5.85
C ALA A 324 -11.50 -12.83 -6.39
N GLN A 325 -10.86 -11.91 -5.68
CA GLN A 325 -9.57 -11.36 -6.11
C GLN A 325 -8.46 -12.42 -6.07
N CYS A 326 -8.54 -13.42 -5.18
CA CYS A 326 -7.57 -14.49 -5.06
C CYS A 326 -8.00 -15.79 -5.77
N GLU A 327 -9.05 -15.78 -6.59
CA GLU A 327 -9.63 -16.99 -7.19
C GLU A 327 -8.59 -17.81 -7.99
N TYR A 328 -7.71 -17.13 -8.72
CA TYR A 328 -6.61 -17.75 -9.48
C TYR A 328 -5.43 -18.23 -8.64
N GLN A 329 -5.41 -17.88 -7.35
CA GLN A 329 -4.48 -18.46 -6.36
C GLN A 329 -5.08 -19.71 -5.71
N THR A 330 -6.42 -19.82 -5.68
CA THR A 330 -7.15 -20.96 -5.10
C THR A 330 -7.48 -22.06 -6.08
N LEU A 331 -7.41 -21.79 -7.40
CA LEU A 331 -7.71 -22.78 -8.44
C LEU A 331 -6.87 -24.05 -8.25
N GLU A 332 -7.54 -25.11 -7.82
CA GLU A 332 -7.06 -26.48 -7.85
C GLU A 332 -6.96 -26.88 -9.33
N SER A 333 -5.75 -26.86 -9.89
CA SER A 333 -5.50 -27.61 -11.10
C SER A 333 -5.62 -29.10 -10.74
N LEU A 334 -6.68 -29.71 -11.24
CA LEU A 334 -7.09 -31.10 -11.06
C LEU A 334 -5.95 -32.14 -11.12
N ASP A 335 -6.16 -33.22 -10.36
CA ASP A 335 -5.55 -34.56 -10.39
C ASP A 335 -4.11 -34.76 -9.87
N PHE A 336 -4.00 -34.92 -8.55
CA PHE A 336 -2.98 -35.75 -7.91
C PHE A 336 -3.65 -36.85 -7.05
N ASP A 337 -4.58 -37.59 -7.65
CA ASP A 337 -5.29 -38.70 -6.98
C ASP A 337 -4.76 -40.06 -7.47
N ARG A 338 -3.43 -40.23 -7.47
CA ARG A 338 -2.80 -41.53 -7.74
C ARG A 338 -2.19 -42.12 -6.47
N LYS A 339 -3.06 -42.55 -5.55
CA LYS A 339 -2.72 -43.48 -4.47
C LYS A 339 -1.97 -44.68 -5.04
N ARG A 340 -0.70 -44.82 -4.70
CA ARG A 340 0.05 -46.07 -4.89
C ARG A 340 0.37 -46.67 -3.53
N SER A 341 -0.14 -47.87 -3.29
CA SER A 341 0.25 -48.73 -2.18
C SER A 341 1.74 -49.08 -2.32
N LEU A 342 2.51 -48.80 -1.27
CA LEU A 342 3.89 -49.25 -1.15
C LEU A 342 3.87 -50.70 -0.64
N GLU A 343 4.12 -51.66 -1.52
CA GLU A 343 4.67 -52.95 -1.14
C GLU A 343 6.20 -52.85 -1.21
N GLU A 344 6.85 -52.88 -0.05
CA GLU A 344 8.30 -53.03 0.08
C GLU A 344 8.68 -54.50 -0.13
N THR A 345 9.68 -54.76 -0.95
CA THR A 345 10.41 -56.02 -0.89
C THR A 345 11.91 -55.77 -0.81
N SER A 346 12.46 -56.40 0.23
CA SER A 346 13.83 -56.44 0.72
C SER A 346 14.88 -56.91 -0.30
N SER A 347 16.11 -56.41 -0.16
CA SER A 347 17.27 -57.29 0.08
C SER A 347 18.47 -56.52 0.63
N LYS A 348 19.09 -57.07 1.67
CA LYS A 348 20.29 -56.62 2.39
C LYS A 348 21.56 -56.80 1.55
N GLU A 349 22.58 -55.97 1.79
CA GLU A 349 23.95 -56.41 2.17
C GLU A 349 24.82 -55.21 2.55
N THR A 350 25.73 -55.43 3.50
CA THR A 350 26.33 -54.41 4.36
C THR A 350 27.76 -54.10 3.92
N GLU A 351 27.98 -52.91 3.32
CA GLU A 351 29.31 -52.22 3.31
C GLU A 351 29.28 -50.75 2.81
N LYS A 352 28.16 -50.00 3.00
CA LYS A 352 27.97 -48.69 2.32
C LYS A 352 27.24 -47.61 3.14
N ALA A 353 27.70 -47.31 4.36
CA ALA A 353 26.99 -46.43 5.28
C ALA A 353 27.04 -44.90 4.98
N VAL A 354 27.80 -44.43 3.99
CA VAL A 354 27.72 -43.03 3.50
C VAL A 354 27.06 -42.94 2.12
N GLY A 355 27.22 -43.96 1.27
CA GLY A 355 26.58 -44.03 -0.05
C GLY A 355 25.06 -44.19 0.02
N ASP A 356 24.55 -45.03 0.92
CA ASP A 356 23.11 -45.34 0.96
C ASP A 356 22.25 -44.19 1.52
N ILE A 357 22.79 -43.39 2.44
CA ILE A 357 22.09 -42.20 2.95
C ILE A 357 22.12 -41.09 1.91
N VAL A 358 23.25 -40.87 1.20
CA VAL A 358 23.31 -39.91 0.09
C VAL A 358 22.37 -40.32 -1.04
N ASP A 359 22.23 -41.61 -1.35
CA ASP A 359 21.28 -42.14 -2.34
C ASP A 359 19.81 -42.06 -1.87
N LYS A 360 19.53 -42.16 -0.56
CA LYS A 360 18.17 -41.92 -0.03
C LYS A 360 17.84 -40.43 0.05
N LEU A 361 18.80 -39.60 0.44
CA LEU A 361 18.69 -38.14 0.45
C LEU A 361 18.64 -37.56 -0.95
N SER A 362 19.24 -38.21 -1.95
CA SER A 362 19.16 -37.80 -3.35
C SER A 362 17.75 -37.94 -3.92
N ASN A 363 16.89 -38.74 -3.29
CA ASN A 363 15.48 -38.87 -3.64
C ASN A 363 14.55 -37.89 -2.90
N LEU A 364 15.04 -37.20 -1.86
CA LEU A 364 14.24 -36.28 -1.06
C LEU A 364 14.27 -34.87 -1.67
N VAL A 365 13.25 -34.46 -2.42
CA VAL A 365 13.27 -33.17 -3.13
C VAL A 365 13.10 -31.97 -2.19
N SER A 366 12.11 -32.01 -1.29
CA SER A 366 11.86 -30.92 -0.33
C SER A 366 12.70 -31.08 0.95
N LYS A 367 14.00 -30.82 0.87
CA LYS A 367 14.85 -30.81 2.07
C LYS A 367 14.55 -29.61 2.96
N GLY A 368 14.80 -29.75 4.26
CA GLY A 368 14.85 -28.59 5.15
C GLY A 368 16.01 -27.66 4.77
N PRO A 369 15.90 -26.34 5.04
CA PRO A 369 16.99 -25.41 4.76
C PRO A 369 18.30 -25.79 5.46
N LEU A 370 18.28 -26.23 6.73
CA LEU A 370 19.50 -26.58 7.44
C LEU A 370 20.14 -27.86 6.90
N LEU A 371 19.34 -28.87 6.57
CA LEU A 371 19.83 -30.08 5.90
C LEU A 371 20.49 -29.71 4.56
N SER A 372 19.87 -28.85 3.76
CA SER A 372 20.42 -28.40 2.47
C SER A 372 21.77 -27.69 2.62
N ILE A 373 21.88 -26.79 3.60
CA ILE A 373 23.14 -26.12 3.95
C ILE A 373 24.19 -27.16 4.39
N THR A 374 23.81 -28.10 5.25
CA THR A 374 24.72 -29.13 5.78
C THR A 374 25.28 -30.00 4.65
N LEU A 375 24.45 -30.39 3.68
CA LEU A 375 24.91 -31.12 2.49
C LEU A 375 25.87 -30.27 1.65
N ALA A 376 25.56 -28.98 1.45
CA ALA A 376 26.43 -28.08 0.71
C ALA A 376 27.80 -27.88 1.39
N LEU A 377 27.85 -27.78 2.72
CA LEU A 377 29.08 -27.50 3.47
C LEU A 377 29.93 -28.75 3.73
N PHE A 378 29.32 -29.91 3.94
CA PHE A 378 30.02 -31.05 4.56
C PHE A 378 29.93 -32.38 3.82
N THR A 379 29.11 -32.53 2.78
CA THR A 379 29.09 -33.79 2.01
C THR A 379 30.01 -33.79 0.80
N GLN A 380 29.98 -34.88 0.03
CA GLN A 380 30.81 -35.07 -1.15
C GLN A 380 30.88 -33.84 -2.06
N GLY A 381 32.11 -33.49 -2.46
CA GLY A 381 32.41 -32.30 -3.26
C GLY A 381 32.33 -30.97 -2.49
N SER A 382 32.17 -30.99 -1.17
CA SER A 382 32.33 -29.79 -0.35
C SER A 382 33.80 -29.44 -0.11
N TYR A 383 34.06 -28.24 0.39
CA TYR A 383 35.42 -27.79 0.68
C TYR A 383 36.16 -28.76 1.63
N LEU A 384 35.50 -29.21 2.69
CA LEU A 384 36.08 -30.16 3.65
C LEU A 384 36.34 -31.54 3.01
N ASP A 385 35.38 -32.05 2.22
CA ASP A 385 35.51 -33.34 1.55
C ASP A 385 36.64 -33.36 0.51
N ILE A 386 36.70 -32.36 -0.37
CA ILE A 386 37.74 -32.32 -1.43
C ILE A 386 39.13 -32.20 -0.80
N ARG A 387 39.28 -31.38 0.26
CA ARG A 387 40.56 -31.22 0.98
C ARG A 387 40.97 -32.50 1.73
N HIS A 388 40.01 -33.31 2.16
CA HIS A 388 40.27 -34.59 2.82
C HIS A 388 40.57 -35.72 1.83
N THR A 389 39.80 -35.85 0.75
CA THR A 389 39.83 -37.02 -0.16
C THR A 389 40.79 -36.86 -1.33
N VAL A 390 40.99 -35.65 -1.86
CA VAL A 390 41.88 -35.39 -3.00
C VAL A 390 42.81 -34.20 -2.73
N PRO A 391 43.73 -34.30 -1.74
CA PRO A 391 44.67 -33.22 -1.43
C PRO A 391 45.53 -32.80 -2.65
N GLY A 392 45.82 -33.75 -3.54
CA GLY A 392 46.62 -33.55 -4.76
C GLY A 392 45.95 -32.67 -5.82
N ALA A 393 44.62 -32.50 -5.81
CA ALA A 393 43.92 -31.62 -6.75
C ALA A 393 44.37 -30.16 -6.62
N TYR A 394 44.80 -29.74 -5.43
CA TYR A 394 45.28 -28.39 -5.14
C TYR A 394 46.80 -28.22 -5.29
N GLN A 395 47.53 -29.31 -5.53
CA GLN A 395 49.00 -29.31 -5.60
C GLN A 395 49.53 -29.07 -7.02
N SER A 396 48.73 -29.32 -8.06
CA SER A 396 49.19 -29.25 -9.47
C SER A 396 49.43 -27.83 -10.00
N TRP A 397 48.92 -26.79 -9.34
CA TRP A 397 49.02 -25.41 -9.81
C TRP A 397 50.21 -24.64 -9.21
N ALA A 398 50.82 -25.19 -8.15
CA ALA A 398 51.88 -24.53 -7.38
C ALA A 398 53.30 -24.87 -7.89
N ARG A 399 53.49 -25.08 -9.21
CA ARG A 399 54.81 -25.03 -9.83
C ARG A 399 55.18 -23.57 -10.09
N ASP A 400 55.88 -22.98 -9.14
CA ASP A 400 56.75 -21.79 -9.19
C ASP A 400 56.22 -20.43 -9.73
N GLU A 401 55.04 -20.32 -10.35
CA GLU A 401 54.60 -19.07 -11.00
C GLU A 401 53.35 -18.38 -10.40
N VAL A 402 52.58 -19.01 -9.51
CA VAL A 402 51.31 -18.44 -8.99
C VAL A 402 51.27 -18.47 -7.45
N GLY A 403 52.23 -17.81 -6.80
CA GLY A 403 52.36 -17.82 -5.33
C GLY A 403 51.23 -17.11 -4.56
N TRP A 404 50.49 -16.20 -5.20
CA TRP A 404 49.48 -15.36 -4.53
C TRP A 404 48.09 -15.41 -5.20
N GLY A 405 47.89 -16.33 -6.16
CA GLY A 405 46.62 -16.47 -6.85
C GLY A 405 45.53 -17.06 -5.97
N CYS A 406 44.29 -16.64 -6.22
CA CYS A 406 43.09 -17.17 -5.59
C CYS A 406 42.79 -18.57 -6.13
N VAL A 407 42.91 -19.58 -5.26
CA VAL A 407 42.76 -20.98 -5.67
C VAL A 407 41.38 -21.53 -5.34
N ASP A 408 40.80 -21.10 -4.22
CA ASP A 408 39.49 -21.59 -3.78
C ASP A 408 38.83 -20.63 -2.80
N ILE A 409 37.50 -20.59 -2.80
CA ILE A 409 36.71 -19.75 -1.88
C ILE A 409 35.91 -20.66 -0.96
N PRO A 410 36.22 -20.77 0.34
CA PRO A 410 35.45 -21.60 1.25
C PRO A 410 33.99 -21.13 1.29
N PRO A 411 32.99 -22.05 1.19
CA PRO A 411 31.59 -21.67 1.33
C PRO A 411 31.32 -20.98 2.67
N LEU A 412 30.41 -20.01 2.69
CA LEU A 412 29.99 -19.22 3.85
C LEU A 412 30.95 -18.10 4.28
N ILE A 413 32.21 -18.06 3.79
CA ILE A 413 33.22 -17.10 4.27
C ILE A 413 32.77 -15.64 4.16
N LYS A 414 32.19 -15.27 3.01
CA LYS A 414 31.71 -13.91 2.75
C LYS A 414 30.40 -13.55 3.47
N LEU A 415 29.63 -14.56 3.90
CA LEU A 415 28.41 -14.33 4.68
C LEU A 415 28.70 -14.09 6.16
N LEU A 416 29.90 -14.48 6.62
CA LEU A 416 30.34 -14.24 7.98
C LEU A 416 30.83 -12.79 8.19
N HIS A 417 31.11 -12.04 7.11
CA HIS A 417 31.59 -10.65 7.14
C HIS A 417 30.72 -9.74 8.01
N GLY A 418 31.35 -8.81 8.72
CA GLY A 418 30.66 -7.84 9.58
C GLY A 418 30.02 -6.66 8.84
N GLU A 419 29.40 -5.74 9.58
CA GLU A 419 28.71 -4.54 9.08
C GLU A 419 29.62 -3.55 8.31
N GLY A 420 30.94 -3.76 8.34
CA GLY A 420 31.95 -3.00 7.60
C GLY A 420 32.79 -3.85 6.63
N ASP A 421 32.31 -5.03 6.23
CA ASP A 421 33.05 -5.98 5.36
C ASP A 421 34.39 -6.42 5.99
N GLU A 422 34.41 -6.54 7.32
CA GLU A 422 35.60 -6.96 8.07
C GLU A 422 35.99 -8.40 7.71
N THR A 423 37.25 -8.59 7.35
CA THR A 423 37.76 -9.89 6.92
C THR A 423 37.86 -10.90 8.07
N ILE A 424 37.67 -12.16 7.71
CA ILE A 424 37.55 -13.29 8.61
C ILE A 424 38.58 -14.34 8.24
N SER A 425 39.54 -14.56 9.13
CA SER A 425 40.71 -15.42 8.90
C SER A 425 41.57 -14.96 7.71
N GLY A 426 42.81 -14.56 7.99
CA GLY A 426 43.78 -14.18 6.94
C GLY A 426 44.12 -15.31 5.94
N ASP A 427 43.84 -16.57 6.30
CA ASP A 427 44.15 -17.73 5.47
C ASP A 427 43.04 -18.08 4.47
N LEU A 428 41.82 -17.62 4.72
CA LEU A 428 40.61 -18.08 4.02
C LEU A 428 39.87 -16.97 3.27
N ASP A 429 40.07 -15.71 3.64
CA ASP A 429 39.32 -14.55 3.16
C ASP A 429 40.24 -13.50 2.53
N PRO A 430 39.99 -13.01 1.30
CA PRO A 430 38.84 -13.27 0.41
C PRO A 430 38.80 -14.66 -0.22
N CYS A 431 39.92 -15.38 -0.19
CA CYS A 431 40.02 -16.74 -0.68
C CYS A 431 41.34 -17.41 -0.26
N VAL A 432 41.40 -18.73 -0.40
CA VAL A 432 42.60 -19.53 -0.13
C VAL A 432 43.63 -19.29 -1.22
N SER A 433 44.83 -18.86 -0.82
CA SER A 433 45.95 -18.65 -1.75
C SER A 433 46.64 -19.95 -2.16
N GLY A 434 47.24 -19.97 -3.35
CA GLY A 434 48.02 -21.12 -3.83
C GLY A 434 49.27 -21.45 -3.00
N PHE A 435 49.77 -20.50 -2.21
CA PHE A 435 50.85 -20.75 -1.26
C PHE A 435 50.39 -21.71 -0.13
N LEU A 436 49.15 -21.54 0.34
CA LEU A 436 48.57 -22.29 1.46
C LEU A 436 48.05 -23.68 1.07
N THR A 437 48.22 -24.10 -0.19
CA THR A 437 47.82 -25.44 -0.66
C THR A 437 48.92 -26.50 -0.59
N ARG A 438 50.10 -26.16 -0.07
CA ARG A 438 51.20 -27.10 0.20
C ARG A 438 50.82 -28.07 1.33
N SER A 439 51.35 -29.30 1.33
CA SER A 439 50.85 -30.41 2.17
C SER A 439 50.64 -30.08 3.65
N MET A 440 51.55 -29.37 4.31
CA MET A 440 51.42 -28.99 5.73
C MET A 440 50.50 -27.77 5.95
N GLU A 441 50.51 -26.79 5.03
CA GLU A 441 49.63 -25.60 5.08
C GLU A 441 48.17 -25.96 4.72
N ALA A 442 47.97 -27.04 3.97
CA ALA A 442 46.64 -27.56 3.63
C ALA A 442 45.90 -28.10 4.87
N VAL A 443 46.59 -28.70 5.84
CA VAL A 443 45.97 -29.12 7.11
C VAL A 443 45.57 -27.90 7.93
N LYS A 444 46.45 -26.88 8.00
CA LYS A 444 46.16 -25.62 8.69
C LYS A 444 44.92 -24.92 8.13
N THR A 445 44.77 -24.81 6.81
CA THR A 445 43.60 -24.16 6.18
C THR A 445 42.29 -24.89 6.48
N VAL A 446 42.30 -26.23 6.53
CA VAL A 446 41.12 -27.01 6.94
C VAL A 446 40.78 -26.76 8.41
N MET A 447 41.78 -26.71 9.29
CA MET A 447 41.58 -26.38 10.71
C MET A 447 41.03 -24.96 10.87
N SER A 448 41.56 -23.98 10.13
CA SER A 448 41.03 -22.61 10.07
C SER A 448 39.56 -22.62 9.67
N TYR A 449 39.17 -23.42 8.67
CA TYR A 449 37.78 -23.52 8.20
C TYR A 449 36.84 -24.10 9.27
N ILE A 450 37.24 -25.18 9.93
CA ILE A 450 36.48 -25.79 11.03
C ILE A 450 36.34 -24.80 12.20
N TYR A 451 37.41 -24.06 12.50
CA TYR A 451 37.44 -23.10 13.60
C TYR A 451 36.46 -21.93 13.40
N LEU A 452 36.12 -21.56 12.15
CA LEU A 452 35.11 -20.53 11.86
C LEU A 452 33.75 -20.83 12.51
N PHE A 453 33.41 -22.10 12.69
CA PHE A 453 32.11 -22.49 13.23
C PHE A 453 32.07 -22.54 14.77
N THR A 454 33.19 -22.31 15.45
CA THR A 454 33.29 -22.40 16.92
C THR A 454 32.63 -21.21 17.64
N GLY A 455 32.55 -20.05 17.00
CA GLY A 455 31.89 -18.86 17.56
C GLY A 455 32.66 -18.14 18.68
N GLU A 456 33.95 -18.44 18.88
CA GLU A 456 34.78 -17.90 19.96
C GLU A 456 35.01 -16.37 19.88
N GLY A 457 34.79 -15.73 18.72
CA GLY A 457 34.77 -14.27 18.58
C GLY A 457 36.04 -13.54 19.05
N ARG A 458 37.22 -13.87 18.49
CA ARG A 458 38.51 -13.30 18.91
C ARG A 458 39.17 -12.50 17.80
N HIS A 459 39.77 -11.37 18.18
CA HIS A 459 40.66 -10.62 17.30
C HIS A 459 42.07 -11.23 17.37
N LEU A 460 42.52 -11.88 16.30
CA LEU A 460 43.75 -12.67 16.28
C LEU A 460 44.98 -11.89 15.80
N GLY A 461 44.83 -10.57 15.59
CA GLY A 461 45.89 -9.66 15.16
C GLY A 461 45.72 -9.21 13.70
N ALA A 462 46.45 -8.17 13.30
CA ALA A 462 46.29 -7.54 11.98
C ALA A 462 46.57 -8.47 10.78
N ALA A 463 47.39 -9.52 10.97
CA ALA A 463 47.74 -10.49 9.93
C ALA A 463 46.87 -11.75 9.93
N ALA A 464 46.26 -12.12 11.06
CA ALA A 464 45.49 -13.37 11.21
C ALA A 464 43.97 -13.17 11.04
N GLY A 465 43.49 -11.91 11.06
CA GLY A 465 42.08 -11.58 10.92
C GLY A 465 41.28 -11.76 12.22
N THR A 466 39.96 -11.77 12.10
CA THR A 466 39.03 -11.99 13.23
C THR A 466 38.33 -13.33 13.11
N SER A 467 38.17 -14.07 14.23
CA SER A 467 37.27 -15.21 14.26
C SER A 467 35.84 -14.74 14.50
N PRO A 468 34.83 -15.35 13.85
CA PRO A 468 33.45 -14.89 13.96
C PRO A 468 32.89 -15.17 15.36
N SER A 469 32.01 -14.28 15.83
CA SER A 469 31.24 -14.49 17.06
C SER A 469 30.06 -15.43 16.79
N ALA A 470 29.49 -16.02 17.85
CA ALA A 470 28.28 -16.82 17.75
C ALA A 470 27.13 -16.09 17.03
N LYS A 471 26.97 -14.77 17.25
CA LYS A 471 25.97 -13.95 16.55
C LYS A 471 26.25 -13.89 15.03
N ARG A 472 27.50 -13.66 14.61
CA ARG A 472 27.88 -13.66 13.18
C ARG A 472 27.60 -15.01 12.52
N ILE A 473 27.78 -16.12 13.24
CA ILE A 473 27.45 -17.45 12.73
C ILE A 473 25.93 -17.60 12.57
N GLN A 474 25.14 -17.19 13.56
CA GLN A 474 23.67 -17.22 13.47
C GLN A 474 23.17 -16.40 12.27
N ASP A 475 23.71 -15.21 12.10
CA ASP A 475 23.44 -14.29 11.00
C ASP A 475 23.78 -14.92 9.63
N ALA A 476 24.97 -15.51 9.49
CA ALA A 476 25.38 -16.21 8.28
C ALA A 476 24.51 -17.43 7.95
N PHE A 477 24.08 -18.21 8.97
CA PHE A 477 23.18 -19.34 8.77
C PHE A 477 21.76 -18.92 8.43
N ASN A 478 21.26 -17.79 8.96
CA ASN A 478 19.99 -17.19 8.50
C ASN A 478 20.08 -16.82 7.01
N ALA A 479 21.19 -16.22 6.58
CA ALA A 479 21.41 -15.84 5.19
C ALA A 479 21.53 -17.08 4.28
N ALA A 480 22.25 -18.11 4.74
CA ALA A 480 22.36 -19.38 4.05
C ALA A 480 21.00 -20.09 3.92
N ALA A 481 20.14 -20.02 4.95
CA ALA A 481 18.79 -20.59 4.92
C ALA A 481 17.89 -19.85 3.93
N PHE A 482 18.03 -18.52 3.85
CA PHE A 482 17.40 -17.70 2.82
C PHE A 482 17.84 -18.16 1.42
N ILE A 483 19.14 -18.30 1.15
CA ILE A 483 19.67 -18.72 -0.16
C ILE A 483 19.20 -20.14 -0.52
N ALA A 484 19.23 -21.07 0.44
CA ALA A 484 18.76 -22.45 0.25
C ALA A 484 17.28 -22.49 -0.14
N THR A 485 16.45 -21.70 0.55
CA THR A 485 15.02 -21.58 0.25
C THR A 485 14.78 -20.91 -1.09
N ASP A 486 15.56 -19.88 -1.42
CA ASP A 486 15.43 -19.18 -2.69
C ASP A 486 15.71 -20.10 -3.88
N LEU A 487 16.78 -20.91 -3.80
CA LEU A 487 17.10 -21.92 -4.81
C LEU A 487 16.03 -23.01 -4.90
N TRP A 488 15.54 -23.51 -3.77
CA TRP A 488 14.48 -24.51 -3.73
C TRP A 488 13.20 -24.04 -4.44
N ILE A 489 12.85 -22.76 -4.30
CA ILE A 489 11.71 -22.17 -5.02
C ILE A 489 12.05 -21.89 -6.49
N GLN A 490 13.28 -21.49 -6.82
CA GLN A 490 13.72 -21.33 -8.22
C GLN A 490 13.68 -22.65 -9.00
N GLU A 491 13.96 -23.77 -8.35
CA GLU A 491 13.83 -25.11 -8.93
C GLU A 491 12.37 -25.42 -9.28
N ALA A 492 11.43 -25.03 -8.42
CA ALA A 492 9.99 -25.15 -8.71
C ALA A 492 9.59 -24.38 -9.97
N ILE A 493 10.13 -23.18 -10.18
CA ILE A 493 9.82 -22.31 -11.34
C ILE A 493 10.45 -22.85 -12.63
N THR A 494 11.68 -23.35 -12.58
CA THR A 494 12.43 -23.76 -13.78
C THR A 494 12.09 -25.17 -14.27
N GLY A 495 11.48 -25.99 -13.42
CA GLY A 495 11.11 -27.37 -13.73
C GLY A 495 9.78 -27.49 -14.48
N TRP A 496 9.69 -27.07 -15.74
CA TRP A 496 8.68 -27.45 -16.77
C TRP A 496 7.30 -27.95 -16.30
N LEU A 497 6.61 -27.32 -15.34
CA LEU A 497 5.31 -27.81 -14.85
C LEU A 497 4.43 -26.66 -14.33
N GLY A 498 3.35 -26.38 -15.07
CA GLY A 498 2.26 -25.48 -14.66
C GLY A 498 1.28 -25.93 -13.54
N PRO A 499 1.35 -27.11 -12.86
CA PRO A 499 0.46 -27.45 -11.76
C PRO A 499 0.95 -26.96 -10.38
N THR A 500 2.14 -26.33 -10.26
CA THR A 500 2.67 -25.82 -8.97
C THR A 500 2.49 -24.31 -8.81
N GLU A 501 1.92 -23.67 -9.82
CA GLU A 501 1.77 -22.21 -9.91
C GLU A 501 0.35 -21.79 -9.51
N GLY A 502 0.27 -20.64 -8.84
CA GLY A 502 -0.91 -19.80 -8.73
C GLY A 502 -0.63 -18.47 -9.42
N THR A 503 -1.67 -17.79 -9.90
CA THR A 503 -1.49 -16.51 -10.59
C THR A 503 -1.59 -15.35 -9.60
N LEU A 504 -0.54 -14.54 -9.51
CA LEU A 504 -0.54 -13.29 -8.76
C LEU A 504 -1.00 -12.14 -9.64
N ASN A 505 -2.14 -11.52 -9.31
CA ASN A 505 -2.72 -10.41 -10.08
C ASN A 505 -2.52 -9.06 -9.39
N TRP A 506 -2.27 -8.01 -10.18
CA TRP A 506 -2.22 -6.64 -9.65
C TRP A 506 -2.77 -5.60 -10.63
N ASP A 507 -3.25 -4.50 -10.06
CA ASP A 507 -3.61 -3.27 -10.79
C ASP A 507 -3.31 -2.06 -9.91
N LEU A 508 -2.35 -1.23 -10.31
CA LEU A 508 -2.00 0.00 -9.59
C LEU A 508 -3.05 1.11 -9.77
N GLY A 509 -3.95 0.94 -10.74
CA GLY A 509 -4.95 1.91 -11.11
C GLY A 509 -4.37 3.21 -11.67
N VAL A 510 -5.26 4.08 -12.12
CA VAL A 510 -4.95 5.45 -12.53
C VAL A 510 -5.66 6.42 -11.60
N ASP A 511 -5.02 7.56 -11.32
CA ASP A 511 -5.63 8.64 -10.55
C ASP A 511 -6.69 9.35 -11.39
N GLN A 512 -7.95 9.25 -10.96
CA GLN A 512 -9.07 9.99 -11.54
C GLN A 512 -9.52 11.07 -10.57
N GLN A 513 -9.61 12.30 -11.07
CA GLN A 513 -10.12 13.44 -10.31
C GLN A 513 -11.65 13.39 -10.31
N VAL A 514 -12.23 13.24 -9.12
CA VAL A 514 -13.68 13.27 -8.91
C VAL A 514 -14.03 14.52 -8.10
N PRO A 515 -15.09 15.26 -8.46
CA PRO A 515 -15.54 16.40 -7.66
C PRO A 515 -16.01 15.94 -6.28
N ASP A 516 -15.45 16.54 -5.24
CA ASP A 516 -15.79 16.34 -3.83
C ASP A 516 -16.33 17.67 -3.27
N ILE A 517 -17.60 17.67 -2.87
CA ILE A 517 -18.27 18.84 -2.33
C ILE A 517 -18.29 18.69 -0.81
N SER A 518 -17.74 19.66 -0.09
CA SER A 518 -17.75 19.66 1.37
C SER A 518 -19.18 19.53 1.92
N ASN A 519 -19.37 18.71 2.96
CA ASN A 519 -20.67 18.56 3.65
C ASN A 519 -21.25 19.91 4.09
N ALA A 520 -20.40 20.82 4.56
CA ALA A 520 -20.83 22.17 4.95
C ALA A 520 -21.32 22.99 3.73
N GLY A 521 -20.64 22.85 2.60
CA GLY A 521 -21.03 23.46 1.33
C GLY A 521 -22.38 22.93 0.83
N MET A 522 -22.58 21.61 0.86
CA MET A 522 -23.86 20.98 0.49
C MET A 522 -25.02 21.49 1.35
N ILE A 523 -24.86 21.55 2.68
CA ILE A 523 -25.89 22.05 3.58
C ILE A 523 -26.21 23.51 3.26
N LEU A 524 -25.19 24.37 3.19
CA LEU A 524 -25.35 25.80 2.96
C LEU A 524 -26.08 26.09 1.64
N ILE A 525 -25.61 25.48 0.54
CA ILE A 525 -26.19 25.66 -0.79
C ILE A 525 -27.63 25.13 -0.83
N SER A 526 -27.90 23.96 -0.25
CA SER A 526 -29.25 23.39 -0.20
C SER A 526 -30.21 24.28 0.60
N THR A 527 -29.74 24.86 1.70
CA THR A 527 -30.54 25.77 2.53
C THR A 527 -30.86 27.07 1.81
N LEU A 528 -29.85 27.68 1.16
CA LEU A 528 -30.00 28.90 0.35
C LEU A 528 -30.97 28.67 -0.82
N LEU A 529 -30.81 27.56 -1.54
CA LEU A 529 -31.70 27.19 -2.64
C LEU A 529 -33.13 26.94 -2.15
N GLY A 530 -33.29 26.25 -1.02
CA GLY A 530 -34.58 26.00 -0.40
C GLY A 530 -35.30 27.31 -0.02
N VAL A 531 -34.60 28.25 0.62
CA VAL A 531 -35.14 29.57 0.96
C VAL A 531 -35.52 30.35 -0.31
N TYR A 532 -34.66 30.35 -1.33
CA TYR A 532 -34.93 31.04 -2.59
C TYR A 532 -36.19 30.51 -3.29
N LEU A 533 -36.30 29.18 -3.43
CA LEU A 533 -37.46 28.52 -4.03
C LEU A 533 -38.72 28.76 -3.20
N PHE A 534 -38.64 28.69 -1.87
CA PHE A 534 -39.75 28.97 -0.98
C PHE A 534 -40.25 30.41 -1.11
N CYS A 535 -39.34 31.38 -1.20
CA CYS A 535 -39.69 32.79 -1.41
C CYS A 535 -40.34 33.03 -2.79
N ILE A 536 -39.84 32.39 -3.86
CA ILE A 536 -40.44 32.49 -5.20
C ILE A 536 -41.83 31.85 -5.21
N LEU A 537 -41.98 30.67 -4.60
CA LEU A 537 -43.27 29.99 -4.47
C LEU A 537 -44.26 30.83 -3.66
N GLY A 538 -43.81 31.42 -2.55
CA GLY A 538 -44.62 32.33 -1.75
C GLY A 538 -45.08 33.55 -2.56
N LEU A 539 -44.18 34.16 -3.35
CA LEU A 539 -44.53 35.27 -4.24
C LEU A 539 -45.47 34.85 -5.38
N SER A 540 -45.30 33.65 -5.94
CA SER A 540 -46.17 33.18 -7.04
C SER A 540 -47.58 32.88 -6.53
N LEU A 541 -47.71 32.23 -5.37
CA LEU A 541 -49.00 32.04 -4.69
C LEU A 541 -49.63 33.37 -4.30
N TYR A 542 -48.82 34.31 -3.79
CA TYR A 542 -49.29 35.67 -3.50
C TYR A 542 -49.88 36.35 -4.73
N VAL A 543 -49.18 36.31 -5.87
CA VAL A 543 -49.68 36.86 -7.14
C VAL A 543 -50.95 36.17 -7.62
N ALA A 544 -51.05 34.85 -7.45
CA ALA A 544 -52.22 34.07 -7.86
C ALA A 544 -53.47 34.40 -7.02
N TRP A 545 -53.30 34.69 -5.72
CA TRP A 545 -54.41 34.97 -4.81
C TRP A 545 -54.81 36.44 -4.70
N THR A 546 -53.92 37.38 -5.05
CA THR A 546 -54.26 38.82 -5.01
C THR A 546 -54.94 39.28 -6.29
N PRO A 547 -56.09 40.00 -6.21
CA PRO A 547 -56.73 40.59 -7.38
C PRO A 547 -55.88 41.71 -7.96
N ARG A 548 -55.52 41.64 -9.25
CA ARG A 548 -54.61 42.57 -9.92
C ARG A 548 -55.36 43.53 -10.84
N TRP A 549 -55.02 44.82 -10.81
CA TRP A 549 -55.57 45.83 -11.74
C TRP A 549 -54.74 45.92 -13.04
N THR A 550 -53.51 45.42 -13.01
CA THR A 550 -52.62 45.26 -14.17
C THR A 550 -51.78 43.98 -14.00
N ASN A 551 -51.33 43.38 -15.09
CA ASN A 551 -50.60 42.11 -15.06
C ASN A 551 -49.25 42.23 -14.34
N GLN A 552 -48.55 43.34 -14.55
CA GLN A 552 -47.27 43.67 -13.96
C GLN A 552 -47.17 45.18 -13.77
N LEU A 553 -46.34 45.63 -12.83
CA LEU A 553 -46.01 47.06 -12.74
C LEU A 553 -44.97 47.39 -13.81
N ASP A 554 -45.42 47.98 -14.92
CA ASP A 554 -44.60 48.37 -16.06
C ASP A 554 -44.83 49.83 -16.47
N SER A 555 -44.19 50.27 -17.55
CA SER A 555 -44.33 51.63 -18.09
C SER A 555 -45.79 51.99 -18.41
N PHE A 556 -46.58 51.02 -18.86
CA PHE A 556 -48.00 51.22 -19.15
C PHE A 556 -48.82 51.41 -17.87
N ALA A 557 -48.53 50.63 -16.82
CA ALA A 557 -49.09 50.85 -15.49
C ALA A 557 -48.74 52.24 -14.95
N MET A 558 -47.49 52.70 -15.12
CA MET A 558 -47.06 54.04 -14.71
C MET A 558 -47.72 55.16 -15.52
N MET A 559 -47.93 54.96 -16.83
CA MET A 559 -48.67 55.91 -17.68
C MET A 559 -50.12 56.08 -17.21
N ARG A 560 -50.79 54.98 -16.81
CA ARG A 560 -52.14 55.03 -16.23
C ARG A 560 -52.15 55.83 -14.93
N ILE A 561 -51.19 55.61 -14.04
CA ILE A 561 -51.06 56.38 -12.79
C ILE A 561 -50.84 57.87 -13.09
N GLY A 562 -49.99 58.21 -14.06
CA GLY A 562 -49.76 59.59 -14.49
C GLY A 562 -51.00 60.27 -15.06
N SER A 563 -51.81 59.54 -15.84
CA SER A 563 -53.07 60.06 -16.39
C SER A 563 -54.15 60.34 -15.34
N ALA A 564 -54.09 59.67 -14.19
CA ALA A 564 -55.06 59.83 -13.10
C ALA A 564 -54.86 61.09 -12.25
N ALA A 565 -53.73 61.81 -12.43
CA ALA A 565 -53.42 63.06 -11.75
C ALA A 565 -53.14 64.19 -12.77
N PRO A 566 -54.13 64.57 -13.61
CA PRO A 566 -53.95 65.56 -14.66
C PRO A 566 -53.55 66.92 -14.08
N GLY A 567 -52.54 67.56 -14.67
CA GLY A 567 -52.03 68.88 -14.25
C GLY A 567 -50.98 68.88 -13.14
N ARG A 568 -50.76 67.75 -12.44
CA ARG A 568 -49.70 67.61 -11.42
C ARG A 568 -48.33 67.25 -12.00
N PHE A 569 -48.31 66.68 -13.21
CA PHE A 569 -47.08 66.30 -13.93
C PHE A 569 -47.01 66.96 -15.30
N PRO A 570 -46.83 68.30 -15.38
CA PRO A 570 -46.61 68.94 -16.67
C PRO A 570 -45.29 68.45 -17.27
N LEU A 571 -45.25 68.26 -18.59
CA LEU A 571 -44.03 67.89 -19.33
C LEU A 571 -43.03 69.07 -19.30
N ARG A 572 -42.28 69.17 -18.21
CA ARG A 572 -41.21 70.17 -18.00
C ARG A 572 -39.88 69.45 -17.85
N LEU A 573 -38.81 70.09 -18.31
CA LEU A 573 -37.45 69.57 -18.18
C LEU A 573 -37.05 69.54 -16.69
N ALA A 574 -36.87 68.34 -16.14
CA ALA A 574 -36.33 68.15 -14.79
C ALA A 574 -34.94 67.51 -14.92
N HIS A 575 -33.88 68.28 -14.62
CA HIS A 575 -32.50 67.77 -14.66
C HIS A 575 -32.22 66.80 -13.50
N ASN A 576 -32.92 66.96 -12.38
CA ASN A 576 -32.86 66.04 -11.27
C ASN A 576 -34.28 65.59 -10.87
N PRO A 577 -34.63 64.29 -11.02
CA PRO A 577 -35.93 63.77 -10.60
C PRO A 577 -36.18 63.92 -9.09
N ASP A 578 -35.14 64.18 -8.30
CA ASP A 578 -35.20 64.40 -6.85
C ASP A 578 -35.82 65.77 -6.48
N GLU A 579 -35.98 66.68 -7.43
CA GLU A 579 -36.54 68.03 -7.23
C GLU A 579 -38.08 68.08 -7.37
N VAL A 580 -38.70 67.01 -7.89
CA VAL A 580 -40.15 66.95 -8.12
C VAL A 580 -40.89 66.59 -6.83
N ARG A 581 -41.29 67.61 -6.05
CA ARG A 581 -41.94 67.44 -4.74
C ARG A 581 -43.30 66.73 -4.81
N ASP A 582 -44.04 66.88 -5.90
CA ASP A 582 -45.35 66.23 -6.10
C ASP A 582 -45.27 64.69 -5.99
N LEU A 583 -44.13 64.07 -6.31
CA LEU A 583 -43.92 62.62 -6.21
C LEU A 583 -43.84 62.12 -4.75
N ASP A 584 -43.45 62.98 -3.82
CA ASP A 584 -43.35 62.65 -2.40
C ASP A 584 -44.67 62.91 -1.66
N GLU A 585 -45.51 63.80 -2.20
CA GLU A 585 -46.79 64.20 -1.62
C GLU A 585 -47.96 63.30 -2.07
N LEU A 586 -47.89 62.74 -3.27
CA LEU A 586 -48.95 61.88 -3.82
C LEU A 586 -48.88 60.44 -3.28
N PRO A 587 -50.04 59.81 -3.02
CA PRO A 587 -50.10 58.41 -2.61
C PRO A 587 -49.67 57.50 -3.76
N GLY A 588 -48.72 56.59 -3.50
CA GLY A 588 -48.19 55.63 -4.47
C GLY A 588 -48.90 54.28 -4.46
N TRP A 589 -50.17 54.23 -4.07
CA TRP A 589 -50.95 53.00 -3.95
C TRP A 589 -52.30 53.16 -4.66
N ILE A 590 -52.90 52.06 -5.13
CA ILE A 590 -54.11 52.07 -5.96
C ILE A 590 -55.23 51.34 -5.24
N GLY A 591 -56.35 52.04 -5.06
CA GLY A 591 -57.53 51.54 -4.37
C GLY A 591 -58.79 51.67 -5.21
N GLY A 592 -59.89 51.09 -4.72
CA GLY A 592 -61.23 51.39 -5.21
C GLY A 592 -61.73 52.70 -4.61
N THR A 593 -62.37 53.54 -5.43
CA THR A 593 -63.07 54.74 -4.95
C THR A 593 -64.51 54.39 -4.53
N ALA A 594 -65.11 55.22 -3.67
CA ALA A 594 -66.48 55.02 -3.16
C ALA A 594 -67.57 55.42 -4.16
N GLU A 595 -67.22 56.01 -5.31
CA GLU A 595 -68.17 56.34 -6.36
C GLU A 595 -68.70 55.06 -7.01
N VAL A 596 -70.01 54.86 -6.87
CA VAL A 596 -70.74 53.70 -7.36
C VAL A 596 -71.69 54.16 -8.46
N GLU A 597 -71.41 53.81 -9.71
CA GLU A 597 -72.41 53.90 -10.78
C GLU A 597 -73.32 52.66 -10.73
N ARG A 598 -74.64 52.88 -10.67
CA ARG A 598 -75.63 51.79 -10.79
C ARG A 598 -75.79 51.42 -12.25
N HIS A 599 -75.27 50.27 -12.63
CA HIS A 599 -75.56 49.67 -13.93
C HIS A 599 -76.66 48.61 -13.78
N ASN A 600 -77.41 48.32 -14.86
CA ASN A 600 -78.55 47.38 -14.86
C ASN A 600 -78.23 45.93 -14.43
N THR A 601 -76.95 45.60 -14.13
CA THR A 601 -76.48 44.28 -13.69
C THR A 601 -75.63 44.29 -12.41
N GLY A 602 -75.58 45.41 -11.66
CA GLY A 602 -74.90 45.52 -10.36
C GLY A 602 -74.07 46.80 -10.17
N HIS A 603 -73.38 46.91 -9.03
CA HIS A 603 -72.49 48.02 -8.70
C HIS A 603 -71.11 47.86 -9.38
N VAL A 604 -70.67 48.88 -10.13
CA VAL A 604 -69.32 48.96 -10.72
C VAL A 604 -68.52 50.04 -9.98
N TYR A 605 -67.27 49.73 -9.65
CA TYR A 605 -66.38 50.60 -8.88
C TYR A 605 -65.29 51.21 -9.77
N ASN A 606 -64.84 52.43 -9.45
CA ASN A 606 -63.71 53.07 -10.12
C ASN A 606 -62.38 52.80 -9.40
N LEU A 607 -61.29 52.76 -10.16
CA LEU A 607 -59.92 52.69 -9.63
C LEU A 607 -59.39 54.11 -9.42
N GLY A 608 -58.78 54.38 -8.27
CA GLY A 608 -58.23 55.69 -7.95
C GLY A 608 -56.85 55.60 -7.31
N LEU A 609 -56.01 56.58 -7.60
CA LEU A 609 -54.73 56.79 -6.91
C LEU A 609 -55.03 57.22 -5.47
N GLY A 610 -54.63 56.41 -4.50
CA GLY A 610 -54.97 56.62 -3.08
C GLY A 610 -56.45 56.39 -2.73
N GLY A 611 -57.15 55.52 -3.46
CA GLY A 611 -58.58 55.25 -3.26
C GLY A 611 -58.97 54.88 -1.83
N GLU A 612 -60.26 54.90 -1.48
CA GLU A 612 -60.67 54.73 -0.08
C GLU A 612 -60.60 53.26 0.39
N GLU A 613 -60.70 52.28 -0.52
CA GLU A 613 -60.69 50.86 -0.16
C GLU A 613 -59.63 50.06 -0.94
N SER A 614 -59.12 48.98 -0.35
CA SER A 614 -58.31 48.00 -1.09
C SER A 614 -59.18 47.24 -2.09
N LEU A 615 -58.58 46.77 -3.19
CA LEU A 615 -59.31 46.00 -4.21
C LEU A 615 -59.82 44.65 -3.66
N LYS A 616 -61.03 44.25 -4.08
CA LYS A 616 -61.68 42.99 -3.64
C LYS A 616 -61.92 42.05 -4.81
N MET A 617 -61.58 40.76 -4.62
CA MET A 617 -61.58 39.71 -5.65
C MET A 617 -62.94 39.45 -6.33
N LYS A 618 -64.06 39.88 -5.74
CA LYS A 618 -65.42 39.68 -6.25
C LYS A 618 -66.14 40.97 -6.68
N ARG A 619 -65.43 42.11 -6.74
CA ARG A 619 -66.00 43.39 -7.20
C ARG A 619 -65.69 43.62 -8.67
N ARG A 620 -66.63 44.22 -9.40
CA ARG A 620 -66.44 44.65 -10.79
C ARG A 620 -65.90 46.07 -10.82
N TYR A 621 -64.85 46.28 -11.59
CA TYR A 621 -64.22 47.59 -11.78
C TYR A 621 -64.35 48.02 -13.24
N HIS A 622 -64.39 49.32 -13.51
CA HIS A 622 -64.41 49.82 -14.89
C HIS A 622 -63.17 49.34 -15.66
N CYS A 623 -63.42 48.81 -16.86
CA CYS A 623 -62.40 48.37 -17.80
C CYS A 623 -62.56 49.14 -19.12
N TYR A 624 -61.49 49.20 -19.93
CA TYR A 624 -61.61 49.69 -21.30
C TYR A 624 -62.53 48.77 -22.11
N VAL A 625 -63.30 49.35 -23.04
CA VAL A 625 -64.13 48.57 -23.97
C VAL A 625 -63.19 47.78 -24.87
N GLU A 626 -63.39 46.46 -24.92
CA GLU A 626 -62.70 45.59 -25.87
C GLU A 626 -63.16 45.98 -27.28
N GLN A 627 -62.26 46.52 -28.12
CA GLN A 627 -62.57 46.70 -29.53
C GLN A 627 -62.73 45.32 -30.16
N GLN A 628 -63.97 44.91 -30.43
CA GLN A 628 -64.25 43.75 -31.28
C GLN A 628 -63.59 43.98 -32.63
N HIS A 629 -62.56 43.20 -32.94
CA HIS A 629 -62.16 42.96 -34.33
C HIS A 629 -63.34 42.26 -35.01
N SER A 630 -64.04 43.01 -35.85
CA SER A 630 -64.86 42.46 -36.92
C SER A 630 -63.92 41.85 -37.95
N ASP A 631 -63.79 40.53 -37.95
CA ASP A 631 -63.17 39.80 -39.05
C ASP A 631 -64.01 40.00 -40.32
N HIS A 632 -63.43 40.67 -41.30
CA HIS A 632 -63.67 40.44 -42.72
C HIS A 632 -62.34 40.19 -43.40
#